data_AF-A0A4R8PT08-F1
#
_entry.id   AF-A0A4R8PT08-F1
#
_cell.length_a   1.000
_cell.length_b   1.000
_cell.length_c   1.000
_cell.angle_alpha   90.00
_cell.angle_beta   90.00
_cell.angle_gamma   90.00
#
_symmetry.space_group_name_H-M   'P 1'
#
loop_
_entity.id
_entity.type
_entity.pdbx_description
1 polymer ?
#
loop_
_entity_poly.entity_id
_entity_poly.type
_entity_poly.pdbx_seq_one_letter_code
_entity_poly.pdbx_strand_id
1 'polypeptide(L)'
;MVSEARNSSRRFLRASTSAPHGTATCLYLYGEALGAECRGKGINIGLGPVGGSLGRIARGGRTSGGISADPYISAIGVGAITKSMQGAAAIACPKHWLLNEQEYLAQLYVGIPTKARP
;
A
#
# COMPACT_ATOMS: atom_id res chain seq x y z
N MET A 1 24.66 14.06 8.57
CA MET A 1 23.75 14.93 7.79
C MET A 1 23.05 14.19 6.62
N VAL A 2 23.71 13.75 5.53
CA VAL A 2 22.99 13.04 4.42
C VAL A 2 22.50 11.63 4.82
N SER A 3 23.20 10.94 5.72
CA SER A 3 22.82 9.59 6.18
C SER A 3 21.59 9.58 7.11
N GLU A 4 21.38 10.62 7.92
CA GLU A 4 20.22 10.73 8.82
C GLU A 4 18.91 10.93 8.07
N ALA A 5 18.92 11.72 6.97
CA ALA A 5 17.74 11.92 6.14
C ALA A 5 17.25 10.63 5.46
N ARG A 6 18.16 9.70 5.14
CA ARG A 6 17.79 8.37 4.62
C ARG A 6 17.08 7.50 5.65
N ASN A 7 17.44 7.62 6.94
CA ASN A 7 16.88 6.80 8.03
C ASN A 7 15.69 7.45 8.75
N SER A 8 15.47 8.75 8.57
CA SER A 8 14.32 9.49 9.09
C SER A 8 13.09 9.26 8.19
N SER A 9 12.22 8.32 8.58
CA SER A 9 10.93 8.07 7.91
C SER A 9 9.78 8.58 8.74
N ARG A 10 8.75 9.18 8.12
CA ARG A 10 7.49 9.38 8.84
C ARG A 10 6.70 8.09 8.81
N ARG A 11 6.19 7.68 9.97
CA ARG A 11 5.26 6.55 10.04
C ARG A 11 3.85 7.07 9.83
N PHE A 12 3.37 7.00 8.60
CA PHE A 12 1.99 7.36 8.29
C PHE A 12 1.01 6.31 8.83
N LEU A 13 -0.21 6.77 9.16
CA LEU A 13 -1.33 5.88 9.45
C LEU A 13 -1.66 5.02 8.23
N ARG A 14 -2.23 3.84 8.45
CA ARG A 14 -2.56 2.91 7.36
C ARG A 14 -3.68 3.47 6.47
N ALA A 15 -3.69 3.06 5.21
CA ALA A 15 -4.71 3.48 4.25
C ALA A 15 -6.15 3.10 4.69
N SER A 16 -6.33 1.96 5.37
CA SER A 16 -7.60 1.55 6.00
C SER A 16 -8.07 2.51 7.11
N THR A 17 -7.12 3.04 7.90
CA THR A 17 -7.42 3.95 9.01
C THR A 17 -7.59 5.41 8.60
N SER A 18 -7.13 5.79 7.41
CA SER A 18 -7.35 7.14 6.84
C SER A 18 -8.65 7.25 6.04
N ALA A 19 -9.35 6.14 5.79
CA ALA A 19 -10.63 6.09 5.09
C ALA A 19 -11.87 6.67 5.83
N PRO A 20 -12.05 6.63 7.18
CA PRO A 20 -13.36 6.85 7.78
C PRO A 20 -13.92 8.29 7.76
N HIS A 21 -13.17 9.33 7.34
CA HIS A 21 -13.60 10.74 7.54
C HIS A 21 -13.61 11.63 6.28
N GLY A 22 -13.62 11.11 5.06
CA GLY A 22 -13.61 11.93 3.84
C GLY A 22 -12.68 11.36 2.78
N THR A 23 -13.08 10.23 2.23
CA THR A 23 -12.23 9.17 1.66
C THR A 23 -11.27 9.62 0.55
N ALA A 24 -11.66 10.50 -0.38
CA ALA A 24 -10.79 10.83 -1.52
C ALA A 24 -9.70 11.86 -1.17
N THR A 25 -10.04 12.94 -0.48
CA THR A 25 -9.11 14.03 -0.17
C THR A 25 -8.04 13.60 0.82
N CYS A 26 -8.42 12.88 1.89
CA CYS A 26 -7.46 12.38 2.88
C CYS A 26 -6.48 11.36 2.26
N LEU A 27 -6.95 10.48 1.38
CA LEU A 27 -6.09 9.51 0.69
C LEU A 27 -5.19 10.18 -0.35
N TYR A 28 -5.64 11.27 -0.95
CA TYR A 28 -4.80 12.10 -1.82
C TYR A 28 -3.65 12.75 -1.04
N LEU A 29 -3.94 13.42 0.08
CA LEU A 29 -2.90 14.04 0.93
C LEU A 29 -1.94 12.99 1.50
N TYR A 30 -2.45 11.80 1.85
CA TYR A 30 -1.64 10.67 2.27
C TYR A 30 -0.64 10.23 1.17
N GLY A 31 -1.11 10.08 -0.07
CA GLY A 31 -0.24 9.69 -1.18
C GLY A 31 0.76 10.78 -1.58
N GLU A 32 0.38 12.06 -1.47
CA GLU A 32 1.30 13.19 -1.69
C GLU A 32 2.44 13.18 -0.67
N ALA A 33 2.11 13.01 0.62
CA ALA A 33 3.12 12.93 1.68
C ALA A 33 4.06 11.73 1.52
N LEU A 34 3.53 10.58 1.09
CA LEU A 34 4.34 9.40 0.76
C LEU A 34 5.27 9.66 -0.43
N GLY A 35 4.75 10.24 -1.52
CA GLY A 35 5.54 10.54 -2.70
C GLY A 35 6.65 11.55 -2.41
N ALA A 36 6.37 12.57 -1.60
CA ALA A 36 7.36 13.54 -1.14
C ALA A 36 8.48 12.89 -0.31
N GLU A 37 8.14 11.94 0.58
CA GLU A 37 9.14 11.18 1.34
C GLU A 37 9.97 10.25 0.44
N CYS A 38 9.33 9.55 -0.50
CA CYS A 38 10.03 8.74 -1.51
C CYS A 38 11.02 9.58 -2.30
N ARG A 39 10.60 10.75 -2.78
CA ARG A 39 11.47 11.70 -3.49
C ARG A 39 12.62 12.19 -2.61
N GLY A 40 12.34 12.61 -1.38
CA GLY A 40 13.35 13.07 -0.42
C GLY A 40 14.43 12.02 -0.12
N LYS A 41 14.07 10.74 -0.21
CA LYS A 41 14.99 9.61 -0.01
C LYS A 41 15.65 9.09 -1.29
N GLY A 42 15.27 9.60 -2.46
CA GLY A 42 15.73 9.10 -3.76
C GLY A 42 15.13 7.76 -4.18
N ILE A 43 13.95 7.41 -3.66
CA ILE A 43 13.20 6.21 -4.05
C ILE A 43 12.41 6.52 -5.32
N ASN A 44 12.73 5.82 -6.41
CA ASN A 44 12.06 6.00 -7.70
C ASN A 44 10.66 5.36 -7.73
N ILE A 45 10.51 4.20 -7.08
CA ILE A 45 9.28 3.39 -7.10
C ILE A 45 8.80 3.15 -5.67
N GLY A 46 7.62 3.68 -5.34
CA GLY A 46 6.92 3.41 -4.09
C GLY A 46 6.07 2.15 -4.21
N LEU A 47 6.37 1.13 -3.40
CA LEU A 47 5.63 -0.16 -3.39
C LEU A 47 4.25 -0.03 -2.71
N GLY A 48 3.36 0.74 -3.32
CA GLY A 48 1.97 0.93 -2.93
C GLY A 48 1.23 1.76 -3.98
N PRO A 49 -0.09 1.89 -3.89
CA PRO A 49 -1.00 1.45 -2.80
C PRO A 49 -1.40 -0.04 -2.85
N VAL A 50 -2.00 -0.54 -1.76
CA VAL A 50 -2.52 -1.91 -1.71
C VAL A 50 -3.99 -1.94 -2.13
N GLY A 51 -4.28 -2.47 -3.31
CA GLY A 51 -5.63 -2.78 -3.81
C GLY A 51 -6.04 -4.26 -3.72
N GLY A 52 -5.11 -5.18 -3.39
CA GLY A 52 -5.41 -6.60 -3.15
C GLY A 52 -4.50 -7.17 -2.05
N SER A 53 -4.96 -7.79 -0.97
CA SER A 53 -6.30 -8.27 -0.55
C SER A 53 -7.42 -7.24 -0.50
N LEU A 54 -8.56 -7.56 -1.11
CA LEU A 54 -9.80 -6.82 -0.89
C LEU A 54 -10.31 -7.04 0.54
N GLY A 55 -10.09 -8.20 1.13
CA GLY A 55 -10.60 -8.52 2.47
C GLY A 55 -11.76 -9.50 2.44
N ARG A 56 -11.78 -10.40 1.44
CA ARG A 56 -12.69 -11.55 1.40
C ARG A 56 -12.62 -12.38 2.68
N ILE A 57 -11.42 -12.48 3.25
CA ILE A 57 -11.17 -13.16 4.52
C ILE A 57 -10.90 -12.09 5.59
N ALA A 58 -11.80 -11.96 6.56
CA ALA A 58 -11.67 -11.00 7.66
C ALA A 58 -10.41 -11.23 8.51
N ARG A 59 -9.96 -12.50 8.62
CA ARG A 59 -8.72 -12.90 9.30
C ARG A 59 -7.47 -12.83 8.41
N GLY A 60 -7.57 -12.29 7.20
CA GLY A 60 -6.45 -12.14 6.28
C GLY A 60 -5.39 -11.18 6.84
N GLY A 61 -4.13 -11.60 6.89
CA GLY A 61 -3.04 -10.82 7.51
C GLY A 61 -2.75 -9.49 6.79
N ARG A 62 -3.05 -9.40 5.49
CA ARG A 62 -2.81 -8.22 4.64
C ARG A 62 -4.00 -7.28 4.48
N THR A 63 -5.20 -7.68 4.93
CA THR A 63 -6.42 -6.87 4.80
C THR A 63 -6.27 -5.51 5.49
N SER A 64 -5.50 -5.45 6.58
CA SER A 64 -5.17 -4.20 7.29
C SER A 64 -4.39 -3.16 6.47
N GLY A 65 -3.73 -3.57 5.38
CA GLY A 65 -2.99 -2.67 4.48
C GLY A 65 -3.82 -2.13 3.32
N GLY A 66 -4.98 -2.74 3.04
CA GLY A 66 -5.94 -2.30 2.04
C GLY A 66 -6.78 -1.09 2.52
N ILE A 67 -7.73 -0.68 1.69
CA ILE A 67 -8.58 0.49 1.95
C ILE A 67 -9.96 0.06 2.46
N SER A 68 -10.64 -0.81 1.70
CA SER A 68 -11.96 -1.34 2.04
C SER A 68 -12.19 -2.72 1.43
N ALA A 69 -13.14 -3.48 1.99
CA ALA A 69 -13.66 -4.71 1.38
C ALA A 69 -14.53 -4.43 0.14
N ASP A 70 -15.06 -3.21 0.02
CA ASP A 70 -15.85 -2.80 -1.13
C ASP A 70 -14.94 -2.42 -2.31
N PRO A 71 -15.14 -3.03 -3.51
CA PRO A 71 -14.29 -2.79 -4.66
C PRO A 71 -14.39 -1.35 -5.19
N TYR A 72 -15.54 -0.70 -5.05
CA TYR A 72 -15.76 0.66 -5.53
C TYR A 72 -15.01 1.68 -4.68
N ILE A 73 -15.14 1.60 -3.36
CA ILE A 73 -14.42 2.44 -2.40
C ILE A 73 -12.91 2.20 -2.50
N SER A 74 -12.50 0.94 -2.63
CA SER A 74 -11.08 0.60 -2.81
C SER A 74 -10.52 1.14 -4.11
N ALA A 75 -11.25 1.09 -5.22
CA ALA A 75 -10.81 1.66 -6.50
C ALA A 75 -10.62 3.18 -6.42
N ILE A 76 -11.57 3.91 -5.83
CA ILE A 76 -11.47 5.36 -5.63
C ILE A 76 -10.24 5.71 -4.79
N GLY A 77 -10.05 5.00 -3.68
CA GLY A 77 -8.94 5.25 -2.77
C GLY A 77 -7.57 4.92 -3.40
N VAL A 78 -7.46 3.77 -4.07
CA VAL A 78 -6.23 3.37 -4.78
C VAL A 78 -5.92 4.37 -5.89
N GLY A 79 -6.92 4.84 -6.63
CA GLY A 79 -6.77 5.86 -7.66
C GLY A 79 -6.26 7.19 -7.09
N ALA A 80 -6.83 7.66 -5.98
CA ALA A 80 -6.42 8.91 -5.33
C ALA A 80 -4.96 8.88 -4.82
N ILE A 81 -4.54 7.77 -4.20
CA ILE A 81 -3.16 7.59 -3.74
C ILE A 81 -2.19 7.50 -4.93
N THR A 82 -2.56 6.74 -5.97
CA THR A 82 -1.71 6.58 -7.17
C THR A 82 -1.47 7.92 -7.84
N LYS A 83 -2.53 8.72 -8.03
CA LYS A 83 -2.45 10.04 -8.68
C LYS A 83 -1.58 11.02 -7.87
N SER A 84 -1.73 11.04 -6.55
CA SER A 84 -0.96 11.94 -5.67
C SER A 84 0.51 11.55 -5.55
N MET A 85 0.81 10.25 -5.40
CA MET A 85 2.19 9.75 -5.38
C MET A 85 2.94 10.08 -6.67
N GLN A 86 2.30 9.85 -7.83
CA GLN A 86 2.87 10.16 -9.13
C GLN A 86 3.03 11.68 -9.33
N GLY A 87 2.09 12.48 -8.83
CA GLY A 87 2.20 13.95 -8.81
C GLY A 87 3.39 14.46 -7.99
N ALA A 88 3.77 13.76 -6.92
CA ALA A 88 4.94 14.04 -6.10
C ALA A 88 6.25 13.40 -6.63
N ALA A 89 6.26 12.96 -7.90
CA ALA A 89 7.40 12.37 -8.60
C ALA A 89 7.91 11.04 -8.02
N ALA A 90 7.03 10.23 -7.45
CA ALA A 90 7.29 8.83 -7.11
C ALA A 90 6.40 7.90 -7.95
N ILE A 91 6.99 6.88 -8.59
CA ILE A 91 6.19 5.90 -9.36
C ILE A 91 5.43 5.02 -8.38
N ALA A 92 4.09 5.11 -8.39
CA ALA A 92 3.23 4.23 -7.62
C ALA A 92 3.18 2.82 -8.24
N CYS A 93 3.14 1.80 -7.38
CA CYS A 93 3.04 0.39 -7.75
C CYS A 93 1.83 -0.24 -7.04
N PRO A 94 0.64 -0.24 -7.69
CA PRO A 94 -0.56 -0.88 -7.15
C PRO A 94 -0.32 -2.38 -6.96
N LYS A 95 -0.61 -2.90 -5.76
CA LYS A 95 -0.38 -4.30 -5.41
C LYS A 95 -1.49 -4.85 -4.50
N HIS A 96 -1.65 -6.14 -4.31
CA HIS A 96 -1.14 -7.22 -5.14
C HIS A 96 -2.22 -7.53 -6.16
N TRP A 97 -1.84 -7.61 -7.43
CA TRP A 97 -2.73 -7.96 -8.52
C TRP A 97 -2.63 -9.47 -8.77
N LEU A 98 -3.67 -10.31 -8.66
CA LEU A 98 -5.02 -10.20 -8.05
C LEU A 98 -5.23 -11.45 -7.15
N LEU A 99 -6.26 -11.48 -6.29
CA LEU A 99 -6.67 -12.64 -5.45
C LEU A 99 -5.70 -13.06 -4.32
N ASN A 100 -4.80 -12.18 -3.91
CA ASN A 100 -3.94 -12.43 -2.75
C ASN A 100 -4.67 -12.11 -1.42
N GLU A 101 -5.64 -12.96 -1.04
CA GLU A 101 -6.54 -12.73 0.10
C GLU A 101 -6.06 -13.34 1.42
N GLN A 102 -5.07 -14.25 1.40
CA GLN A 102 -4.56 -14.92 2.60
C GLN A 102 -3.05 -15.13 2.51
N GLU A 103 -2.37 -15.09 3.67
CA GLU A 103 -0.94 -15.40 3.74
C GLU A 103 -0.68 -16.91 3.68
N TYR A 104 -1.65 -17.73 4.13
CA TYR A 104 -1.49 -19.18 4.18
C TYR A 104 -1.31 -19.73 2.77
N LEU A 105 -0.15 -20.36 2.53
CA LEU A 105 0.28 -20.91 1.24
C LEU A 105 0.46 -19.89 0.10
N ALA A 106 0.51 -18.59 0.38
CA ALA A 106 0.68 -17.55 -0.64
C ALA A 106 1.99 -17.69 -1.45
N GLN A 107 3.05 -18.22 -0.83
CA GLN A 107 4.33 -18.47 -1.51
C GLN A 107 4.37 -19.82 -2.25
N LEU A 108 3.56 -20.80 -1.83
CA LEU A 108 3.60 -22.16 -2.40
C LEU A 108 3.13 -22.17 -3.86
N TYR A 109 2.17 -21.29 -4.18
CA TYR A 109 1.62 -21.16 -5.53
C TYR A 109 2.59 -20.48 -6.53
N VAL A 110 3.61 -19.75 -6.04
CA VAL A 110 4.60 -19.03 -6.88
C VAL A 110 5.83 -19.91 -7.20
N GLY A 111 5.84 -21.18 -6.81
CA GLY A 111 6.91 -22.13 -7.14
C GLY A 111 8.23 -21.89 -6.40
N ILE A 112 8.24 -21.02 -5.40
CA ILE A 112 9.41 -20.81 -4.53
C ILE A 112 9.34 -21.85 -3.41
N PRO A 113 10.36 -22.72 -3.24
CA PRO A 113 10.37 -23.69 -2.15
C PRO A 113 10.49 -22.93 -0.82
N THR A 114 9.37 -22.68 -0.16
CA THR A 114 9.39 -22.28 1.24
C THR A 114 9.80 -23.50 2.03
N LYS A 115 10.88 -23.37 2.79
CA LYS A 115 11.27 -24.35 3.80
C LYS A 115 10.05 -24.59 4.70
N ALA A 116 9.31 -25.66 4.44
CA ALA A 116 8.25 -26.13 5.32
C ALA A 116 8.94 -26.39 6.66
N ARG A 117 8.68 -25.53 7.64
CA ARG A 117 9.04 -25.87 9.02
C ARG A 117 7.97 -26.84 9.51
N PRO A 118 8.40 -27.92 10.21
CA PRO A 118 7.53 -29.01 10.64
C PRO A 118 6.39 -28.53 11.53
#